data_AF-J3I8X5-F1
#
_entry.id   AF-J3I8X5-F1
#
_cell.length_a   1.000
_cell.length_b   1.000
_cell.length_c   1.000
_cell.angle_alpha   90.00
_cell.angle_beta   90.00
_cell.angle_gamma   90.00
#
_symmetry.space_group_name_H-M   'P 1'
#
loop_
_entity.id
_entity.type
_entity.pdbx_description
1 polymer ?
#
loop_
_entity_poly.entity_id
_entity_poly.type
_entity_poly.pdbx_seq_one_letter_code
_entity_poly.pdbx_strand_id
1 'polypeptide(L)'
;MQGPTIKRTGIGTINAIRKVWVDATSIQFAMVLPDEGCSRLAIRIGLNLMADGSDYFHVGDKVQYTLLKGPVGAVTRAQDLVRF
;
A
#
# COMPACT_ATOMS: atom_id res chain seq x y z
N MET A 1 -10.57 19.61 18.17
CA MET A 1 -11.54 19.19 17.15
C MET A 1 -10.90 18.10 16.30
N GLN A 2 -11.40 16.87 16.35
CA GLN A 2 -10.94 15.78 15.47
C GLN A 2 -11.62 16.00 14.11
N GLY A 3 -10.89 16.55 13.13
CA GLY A 3 -11.40 16.70 11.77
C GLY A 3 -11.68 15.33 11.14
N PRO A 4 -12.65 15.21 10.22
CA PRO A 4 -13.02 13.94 9.64
C PRO A 4 -11.85 13.32 8.84
N THR A 5 -11.62 12.03 9.02
CA THR A 5 -10.71 11.26 8.16
C THR A 5 -11.39 11.03 6.82
N ILE A 6 -10.82 11.57 5.75
CA ILE A 6 -11.33 11.36 4.38
C ILE A 6 -10.74 10.07 3.84
N LYS A 7 -11.60 9.17 3.36
CA LYS A 7 -11.20 7.96 2.64
C LYS A 7 -11.40 8.16 1.15
N ARG A 8 -10.39 7.84 0.34
CA ARG A 8 -10.48 7.89 -1.12
C ARG A 8 -9.84 6.64 -1.71
N THR A 9 -10.46 6.07 -2.73
CA THR A 9 -9.88 4.98 -3.51
C THR A 9 -8.89 5.54 -4.53
N GLY A 10 -7.71 4.92 -4.63
CA GLY A 10 -6.70 5.20 -5.63
C GLY A 10 -6.35 3.96 -6.44
N ILE A 11 -5.79 4.19 -7.61
CA ILE A 11 -5.28 3.15 -8.52
C ILE A 11 -3.81 3.44 -8.76
N GLY A 12 -2.99 2.41 -8.87
CA GLY A 12 -1.59 2.55 -9.24
C GLY A 12 -0.97 1.22 -9.65
N THR A 13 0.35 1.26 -9.86
CA THR A 13 1.14 0.08 -10.22
C THR A 13 2.20 -0.18 -9.16
N ILE A 14 2.36 -1.45 -8.75
CA ILE A 14 3.46 -1.85 -7.88
C ILE A 14 4.76 -1.70 -8.66
N ASN A 15 5.63 -0.79 -8.23
CA ASN A 15 6.93 -0.58 -8.88
C ASN A 15 8.08 -1.27 -8.15
N ALA A 16 7.87 -1.67 -6.88
CA ALA A 16 8.83 -2.42 -6.09
C ALA A 16 8.14 -3.11 -4.91
N ILE A 17 8.68 -4.24 -4.46
CA ILE A 17 8.32 -4.86 -3.19
C ILE A 17 9.55 -4.83 -2.28
N ARG A 18 9.36 -4.48 -1.01
CA ARG A 18 10.44 -4.36 -0.02
C ARG A 18 10.08 -5.10 1.25
N LYS A 19 11.02 -5.90 1.77
CA LYS A 19 10.92 -6.58 3.05
C LYS A 19 11.73 -5.80 4.07
N VAL A 20 11.07 -5.33 5.13
CA VAL A 20 11.69 -4.62 6.24
C VAL A 20 11.76 -5.58 7.42
N TRP A 21 12.95 -5.74 7.99
CA TRP A 21 13.18 -6.58 9.17
C TRP A 21 13.24 -5.71 10.42
N VAL A 22 12.53 -6.12 11.45
CA VAL A 22 12.58 -5.57 12.81
C VAL A 22 12.81 -6.75 13.74
N ASP A 23 14.05 -6.88 14.21
CA ASP A 23 14.54 -8.06 14.94
C ASP A 23 14.25 -9.36 14.16
N ALA A 24 13.50 -10.29 14.77
CA ALA A 24 13.09 -11.55 14.14
C ALA A 24 11.82 -11.43 13.27
N THR A 25 11.16 -10.27 13.23
CA THR A 25 9.90 -10.07 12.50
C THR A 25 10.14 -9.36 11.18
N SER A 26 9.58 -9.89 10.10
CA SER A 26 9.60 -9.20 8.80
C SER A 26 8.24 -8.65 8.42
N ILE A 27 8.22 -7.45 7.84
CA ILE A 27 7.04 -6.83 7.25
C ILE A 27 7.34 -6.52 5.79
N GLN A 28 6.44 -6.93 4.89
CA GLN A 28 6.55 -6.60 3.47
C GLN A 28 5.73 -5.35 3.15
N PHE A 29 6.26 -4.55 2.22
CA PHE A 29 5.63 -3.35 1.71
C PHE A 29 5.66 -3.39 0.17
N ALA A 30 4.51 -3.12 -0.45
CA ALA A 30 4.42 -2.76 -1.85
C ALA A 30 4.65 -1.26 -1.99
N MET A 31 5.62 -0.90 -2.84
CA MET A 31 5.80 0.46 -3.31
C MET A 31 4.91 0.64 -4.53
N VAL A 32 3.94 1.52 -4.42
CA VAL A 32 2.95 1.80 -5.46
C VAL A 32 3.22 3.17 -6.05
N LEU A 33 3.29 3.23 -7.38
CA LEU A 33 3.25 4.46 -8.14
C LEU A 33 1.78 4.74 -8.49
N PRO A 34 1.14 5.78 -7.91
CA PRO A 34 -0.23 6.16 -8.26
C PRO A 34 -0.36 6.52 -9.74
N ASP A 35 -1.48 6.16 -10.36
CA ASP A 35 -1.82 6.61 -11.72
C ASP A 35 -2.06 8.13 -11.73
N GLU A 36 -2.65 8.67 -10.66
CA GLU A 36 -2.88 10.09 -10.47
C GLU A 36 -2.08 10.62 -9.28
N GLY A 37 -0.86 11.07 -9.53
CA GLY A 37 -0.01 11.75 -8.55
C GLY A 37 1.49 11.55 -8.77
N CYS A 38 2.30 12.32 -8.07
CA CYS A 38 3.77 12.28 -8.23
C CYS A 38 4.50 11.51 -7.12
N SER A 39 3.85 11.21 -5.99
CA SER A 39 4.52 10.60 -4.82
C SER A 39 4.24 9.10 -4.73
N ARG A 40 5.32 8.31 -4.65
CA ARG A 40 5.23 6.87 -4.38
C ARG A 40 4.65 6.61 -2.99
N LEU A 41 3.80 5.59 -2.89
CA LEU A 41 3.16 5.17 -1.65
C LEU A 41 3.79 3.85 -1.18
N ALA A 42 4.08 3.73 0.11
CA ALA A 42 4.46 2.46 0.73
C ALA A 42 3.23 1.87 1.43
N ILE A 43 2.79 0.70 0.98
CA ILE A 43 1.59 0.04 1.49
C ILE A 43 1.99 -1.31 2.05
N ARG A 44 1.68 -1.56 3.33
CA ARG A 44 1.98 -2.84 3.98
C ARG A 44 1.17 -3.94 3.29
N ILE A 45 1.87 -4.98 2.83
CA ILE A 45 1.24 -6.22 2.37
C ILE A 45 1.42 -7.26 3.47
N GLY A 46 0.33 -7.94 3.83
CA GLY A 46 0.36 -9.05 4.78
C GLY A 46 1.16 -10.23 4.23
N LEU A 47 1.10 -11.38 4.91
CA LEU A 47 1.74 -12.60 4.40
C LEU A 47 1.29 -12.91 2.96
N ASN A 48 0.03 -12.59 2.59
CA ASN A 48 -0.51 -12.58 1.21
C ASN A 48 0.20 -13.55 0.26
N LEU A 49 0.23 -14.82 0.65
CA LEU A 49 0.65 -15.94 -0.18
C LEU A 49 -0.59 -16.56 -0.80
N MET A 50 -0.49 -16.96 -2.07
CA MET A 50 -1.46 -17.83 -2.71
C MET A 50 -1.40 -19.23 -2.09
N ALA A 51 -2.42 -20.06 -2.37
CA ALA A 51 -2.51 -21.43 -1.83
C ALA A 51 -1.33 -22.33 -2.26
N ASP A 52 -0.66 -21.99 -3.36
CA ASP A 52 0.53 -22.67 -3.87
C ASP A 52 1.85 -22.13 -3.27
N GLY A 53 1.77 -21.17 -2.34
CA GLY A 53 2.93 -20.56 -1.70
C GLY A 53 3.60 -19.46 -2.51
N SER A 54 3.06 -19.08 -3.67
CA SER A 54 3.55 -17.93 -4.44
C SER A 54 3.11 -16.60 -3.84
N ASP A 55 3.88 -15.54 -4.10
CA ASP A 55 3.51 -14.18 -3.67
C ASP A 55 2.23 -13.74 -4.39
N TYR A 56 1.24 -13.21 -3.66
CA TYR A 56 -0.01 -12.75 -4.28
C TYR A 56 0.18 -11.49 -5.14
N PHE A 57 1.19 -10.67 -4.81
CA PHE A 57 1.49 -9.40 -5.46
C PHE A 57 2.88 -9.42 -6.11
N HIS A 58 2.98 -8.86 -7.31
CA HIS A 58 4.21 -8.76 -8.09
C HIS A 58 4.47 -7.33 -8.55
N VAL A 59 5.75 -7.03 -8.84
CA VAL A 59 6.11 -5.79 -9.53
C VAL A 59 5.47 -5.77 -10.92
N GLY A 60 4.83 -4.66 -11.27
CA GLY A 60 4.04 -4.49 -12.48
C GLY A 60 2.54 -4.69 -12.28
N ASP A 61 2.09 -5.26 -11.15
CA ASP A 61 0.67 -5.43 -10.88
C ASP A 61 -0.04 -4.10 -10.76
N LYS A 62 -1.18 -4.00 -11.45
CA LYS A 62 -2.14 -2.90 -11.28
C LYS A 62 -2.99 -3.19 -10.04
N VAL A 63 -3.08 -2.21 -9.17
CA VAL A 63 -3.66 -2.36 -7.83
C VAL A 63 -4.55 -1.19 -7.47
N GLN A 64 -5.59 -1.50 -6.72
CA GLN A 64 -6.43 -0.54 -6.02
C GLN A 64 -5.95 -0.42 -4.57
N TYR A 65 -6.03 0.79 -4.00
CA TYR A 65 -5.74 1.03 -2.59
C TYR A 65 -6.68 2.08 -1.99
N THR A 66 -6.78 2.11 -0.67
CA THR A 66 -7.49 3.15 0.07
C THR A 66 -6.49 4.16 0.64
N LEU A 67 -6.65 5.42 0.25
CA LEU A 67 -5.95 6.56 0.82
C LEU A 67 -6.75 7.11 2.00
N LEU A 68 -6.12 7.22 3.16
CA LEU A 68 -6.65 7.83 4.37
C LEU A 68 -5.96 9.17 4.59
N LYS A 69 -6.70 10.26 4.42
CA LYS A 69 -6.23 11.61 4.71
C LYS A 69 -6.80 12.05 6.05
N GLY A 70 -5.92 12.21 7.02
CA GLY A 70 -6.28 12.77 8.33
C GLY A 70 -6.52 14.29 8.27
N PRO A 71 -6.79 14.92 9.43
CA PRO A 71 -6.90 16.37 9.53
C PRO A 71 -5.62 17.08 9.03
N VAL A 72 -5.74 18.37 8.72
CA VAL A 72 -4.61 19.19 8.20
C VAL A 72 -3.38 19.01 9.08
N GLY A 73 -2.25 18.63 8.47
CA GLY A 73 -0.99 18.32 9.15
C GLY A 73 -0.75 16.84 9.46
N ALA A 74 -1.75 15.97 9.33
CA ALA A 74 -1.58 14.53 9.50
C ALA A 74 -0.93 13.89 8.26
N VAL A 75 -0.08 12.88 8.52
CA VAL A 75 0.54 12.07 7.46
C VAL A 75 -0.55 11.28 6.73
N THR A 76 -0.57 11.40 5.40
CA THR A 76 -1.49 10.62 4.56
C THR A 76 -1.04 9.16 4.59
N ARG A 77 -1.98 8.23 4.82
CA ARG A 77 -1.71 6.80 4.85
C ARG A 77 -2.37 6.11 3.67
N ALA A 78 -1.78 5.01 3.21
CA ALA A 78 -2.37 4.15 2.20
C ALA A 78 -2.41 2.71 2.72
N GLN A 79 -3.53 2.03 2.47
CA GLN A 79 -3.83 0.69 2.97
C GLN A 79 -4.79 -0.06 2.05
N ASP A 80 -5.17 -1.28 2.43
CA ASP A 80 -6.18 -2.11 1.75
C ASP A 80 -5.84 -2.34 0.26
N LEU A 81 -4.62 -2.83 0.01
CA LEU A 81 -4.15 -3.12 -1.34
C LEU A 81 -4.90 -4.32 -1.93
N VAL A 82 -5.46 -4.16 -3.12
CA VAL A 82 -6.19 -5.20 -3.85
C VAL A 82 -5.69 -5.22 -5.29
N ARG A 83 -5.51 -6.41 -5.87
CA ARG A 83 -5.16 -6.56 -7.29
C ARG A 83 -6.39 -6.31 -8.16
N PHE A 84 -6.23 -5.58 -9.27
CA PHE A 84 -7.28 -5.39 -10.27
C PHE A 84 -7.57 -6.67 -11.06
#